data_AF-A0A6P7X2Y9-F1
#
_entry.id   AF-A0A6P7X2Y9-F1
#
_cell.length_a   1.000
_cell.length_b   1.000
_cell.length_c   1.000
_cell.angle_alpha   90.00
_cell.angle_beta   90.00
_cell.angle_gamma   90.00
#
_symmetry.space_group_name_H-M   'P 1'
#
loop_
_entity.id
_entity.type
_entity.pdbx_description
1 polymer ?
#
loop_
_entity_poly.entity_id
_entity_poly.type
_entity_poly.pdbx_seq_one_letter_code
_entity_poly.pdbx_strand_id
1 'polypeptide(L)'
;MASPLAVPYSATKFALDGFFSSLRQEFILKSVNVSITLCIISFINTESALKVVGDLVRYPASPKEECALEIIKGGVLRQWEMYYKYEHTRIPLLFRDWAPQLLSSFMRSGLNVENLKGSNHSLY
;
A
#
# COMPACT_ATOMS: atom_id res chain seq x y z
N MET A 1 3.32 -1.16 -5.14
CA MET A 1 2.79 -0.28 -6.22
C MET A 1 3.75 0.87 -6.44
N ALA A 2 4.06 1.25 -7.68
CA ALA A 2 4.97 2.37 -7.95
C ALA A 2 4.24 3.71 -7.75
N SER A 3 4.43 4.34 -6.59
CA SER A 3 3.81 5.63 -6.28
C SER A 3 4.81 6.77 -6.53
N PRO A 4 4.46 7.78 -7.36
CA PRO A 4 5.28 8.99 -7.48
C PRO A 4 5.40 9.70 -6.11
N LEU A 5 6.52 10.37 -5.87
CA LEU A 5 6.85 11.09 -4.61
C LEU A 5 7.10 10.19 -3.37
N ALA A 6 6.97 8.88 -3.51
CA ALA A 6 7.20 7.91 -2.44
C ALA A 6 8.20 6.83 -2.88
N VAL A 7 9.23 7.19 -3.65
CA VAL A 7 10.23 6.25 -4.21
C VAL A 7 10.92 5.40 -3.13
N PRO A 8 11.56 5.97 -2.08
CA PRO A 8 12.22 5.16 -1.05
C PRO A 8 11.23 4.34 -0.22
N TYR A 9 10.05 4.89 0.05
CA TYR A 9 8.97 4.17 0.72
C TYR A 9 8.51 2.95 -0.10
N SER A 10 8.27 3.13 -1.40
CA SER A 10 7.89 2.05 -2.31
C SER A 10 8.98 0.97 -2.34
N ALA A 11 10.25 1.34 -2.51
CA ALA A 11 11.36 0.39 -2.56
C ALA A 11 11.40 -0.52 -1.32
N THR A 12 11.30 0.06 -0.12
CA THR A 12 11.30 -0.73 1.12
C THR A 12 10.07 -1.63 1.26
N LYS A 13 8.87 -1.16 0.90
CA LYS A 13 7.66 -1.99 0.96
C LYS A 13 7.66 -3.14 -0.05
N PHE A 14 8.23 -2.94 -1.24
CA PHE A 14 8.46 -4.03 -2.19
C PHE A 14 9.52 -5.02 -1.71
N ALA A 15 10.58 -4.54 -1.05
CA ALA A 15 11.58 -5.43 -0.47
C ALA A 15 10.99 -6.33 0.63
N LEU A 16 10.07 -5.80 1.45
CA LEU A 16 9.35 -6.60 2.44
C LEU A 16 8.50 -7.71 1.81
N ASP A 17 7.78 -7.40 0.74
CA ASP A 17 6.97 -8.38 0.01
C ASP A 17 7.85 -9.53 -0.53
N GLY A 18 8.91 -9.20 -1.27
CA GLY A 18 9.84 -10.21 -1.79
C GLY A 18 10.48 -11.06 -0.68
N PHE A 19 11.00 -10.41 0.36
CA PHE A 19 11.67 -11.08 1.47
C PHE A 19 10.72 -12.05 2.20
N PHE A 20 9.56 -11.58 2.63
CA PHE A 20 8.63 -12.39 3.42
C PHE A 20 7.92 -13.46 2.57
N SER A 21 7.71 -13.21 1.29
CA SER A 21 7.17 -14.22 0.38
C SER A 21 8.14 -15.37 0.17
N SER A 22 9.45 -15.09 0.02
CA SER A 22 10.48 -16.14 -0.02
C SER A 22 10.62 -16.87 1.31
N LEU A 23 10.66 -16.15 2.43
CA LEU A 23 10.80 -16.74 3.77
C LEU A 23 9.61 -17.64 4.13
N ARG A 24 8.40 -17.28 3.69
CA ARG A 24 7.20 -18.14 3.83
C ARG A 24 7.38 -19.46 3.09
N GLN A 25 7.91 -19.45 1.87
CA GLN A 25 8.19 -20.68 1.12
C GLN A 25 9.22 -21.56 1.85
N GLU A 26 10.25 -20.96 2.44
CA GLU A 26 11.21 -21.70 3.28
C GLU A 26 10.55 -22.35 4.50
N PHE A 27 9.62 -21.66 5.17
CA PHE A 27 8.88 -22.22 6.30
C PHE A 27 8.03 -23.42 5.91
N ILE A 28 7.40 -23.36 4.73
CA ILE A 28 6.63 -24.49 4.18
C ILE A 28 7.57 -25.68 3.91
N LEU A 29 8.72 -25.44 3.27
CA LEU A 29 9.71 -26.49 2.99
C LEU A 29 10.31 -27.11 4.25
N LYS A 30 10.55 -26.30 5.29
CA LYS A 30 11.11 -26.73 6.57
C LYS A 30 10.05 -27.22 7.56
N SER A 31 8.78 -27.31 7.16
CA SER A 31 7.64 -27.69 8.03
C SER A 31 7.54 -26.89 9.33
N VAL A 32 7.92 -25.61 9.30
CA VAL A 32 7.86 -24.70 10.45
C VAL A 32 6.44 -24.11 10.53
N ASN A 33 5.74 -24.32 11.65
CA ASN A 33 4.34 -23.91 11.82
C ASN A 33 4.14 -22.41 12.15
N VAL A 34 4.79 -21.52 11.40
CA VAL A 34 4.67 -20.06 11.56
C VAL A 34 4.02 -19.47 10.32
N SER A 35 2.93 -18.73 10.49
CA SER A 35 2.25 -18.02 9.41
C SER A 35 2.77 -16.60 9.28
N ILE A 36 2.88 -16.13 8.05
CA ILE A 36 3.28 -14.75 7.71
C ILE A 36 2.17 -14.14 6.87
N THR A 37 1.53 -13.12 7.41
CA THR A 37 0.45 -12.37 6.76
C THR A 37 0.97 -11.03 6.28
N LEU A 38 0.97 -10.83 4.96
CA LEU A 38 1.32 -9.54 4.36
C LEU A 38 0.07 -8.66 4.30
N CYS A 39 0.08 -7.55 5.02
CA CYS A 39 -1.04 -6.61 5.06
C CYS A 39 -0.82 -5.49 4.04
N ILE A 40 -1.64 -5.47 2.99
CA ILE A 40 -1.59 -4.48 1.92
C ILE A 40 -2.69 -3.45 2.20
N ILE A 41 -2.27 -2.28 2.67
CA ILE A 41 -3.15 -1.20 3.10
C ILE A 41 -3.10 -0.01 2.16
N SER A 42 -4.27 0.60 1.95
CA SER A 42 -4.44 1.85 1.20
C SER A 42 -4.18 3.08 2.08
N PHE A 43 -4.55 4.27 1.61
CA PHE A 43 -4.53 5.48 2.43
C PHE A 43 -5.51 5.39 3.62
N ILE A 44 -4.94 5.40 4.83
CA ILE A 44 -5.65 5.31 6.11
C ILE A 44 -5.64 6.67 6.81
N ASN A 45 -6.71 7.02 7.51
CA ASN A 45 -6.94 8.26 8.26
C ASN A 45 -6.10 8.39 9.55
N THR A 46 -4.81 8.04 9.47
CA THR A 46 -3.87 8.29 10.57
C THR A 46 -3.43 9.75 10.55
N GLU A 47 -3.17 10.33 11.73
CA GLU A 47 -2.74 11.74 11.83
C GLU A 47 -1.47 12.01 11.01
N SER A 48 -0.51 11.07 11.02
CA SER A 48 0.71 11.19 10.23
C SER A 48 0.44 11.15 8.73
N ALA A 49 -0.44 10.27 8.25
CA ALA A 49 -0.74 10.16 6.83
C ALA A 49 -1.54 11.39 6.33
N LEU A 50 -2.48 11.88 7.12
CA LEU A 50 -3.25 13.09 6.78
C LEU A 50 -2.34 14.33 6.69
N LYS A 51 -1.38 14.49 7.61
CA LYS A 51 -0.41 15.60 7.56
C LYS A 51 0.50 15.56 6.33
N VAL A 52 0.95 14.37 5.92
CA VAL A 52 1.95 14.22 4.85
C VAL A 52 1.32 14.16 3.46
N VAL A 53 0.14 13.52 3.35
CA VAL A 53 -0.45 13.12 2.07
C VAL A 53 -1.85 13.69 1.86
N GLY A 54 -2.49 14.24 2.90
CA GLY A 54 -3.87 14.72 2.86
C GLY A 54 -4.15 15.74 1.75
N ASP A 55 -3.23 16.68 1.53
CA ASP A 55 -3.39 17.71 0.48
C ASP A 55 -2.95 17.22 -0.91
N LEU A 56 -2.26 16.09 -0.99
CA LEU A 56 -1.71 15.57 -2.24
C LEU A 56 -2.65 14.58 -2.93
N VAL A 57 -3.50 13.91 -2.17
CA VAL A 57 -4.34 12.80 -2.61
C VAL A 57 -5.80 13.23 -2.72
N ARG A 58 -6.44 12.92 -3.86
CA ARG A 58 -7.84 13.28 -4.14
C ARG A 58 -8.88 12.31 -3.56
N TYR A 59 -8.47 11.12 -3.13
CA TYR A 59 -9.39 10.10 -2.63
C TYR A 59 -9.50 10.10 -1.10
N PRO A 60 -10.67 9.78 -0.53
CA PRO A 60 -10.89 9.87 0.91
C PRO A 60 -10.04 8.83 1.68
N ALA A 61 -9.55 9.25 2.84
CA ALA A 61 -8.84 8.37 3.76
C ALA A 61 -9.80 7.34 4.39
N SER A 62 -9.33 6.10 4.54
CA SER A 62 -10.12 5.02 5.12
C SER A 62 -9.95 4.94 6.65
N PRO A 63 -10.95 4.43 7.40
CA PRO A 63 -10.90 4.42 8.87
C PRO A 63 -9.84 3.46 9.42
N LYS A 64 -9.05 3.93 10.40
CA LYS A 64 -7.94 3.21 11.03
C LYS A 64 -8.41 2.10 11.96
N GLU A 65 -9.54 2.27 12.63
CA GLU A 65 -10.10 1.30 13.58
C GLU A 65 -10.51 0.02 12.86
N GLU A 66 -11.22 0.16 11.75
CA GLU A 66 -11.62 -0.98 10.90
C GLU A 66 -10.40 -1.62 10.24
N CYS A 67 -9.44 -0.82 9.75
CA CYS A 67 -8.18 -1.34 9.20
C CYS A 67 -7.41 -2.18 10.21
N ALA A 68 -7.31 -1.72 11.46
CA ALA A 68 -6.63 -2.45 12.53
C ALA A 68 -7.31 -3.78 12.83
N LEU A 69 -8.65 -3.78 12.88
CA LEU A 69 -9.43 -5.01 13.09
C LEU A 69 -9.18 -6.03 11.99
N GLU A 70 -9.19 -5.60 10.72
CA GLU A 70 -8.99 -6.51 9.60
C GLU A 70 -7.55 -7.05 9.54
N ILE A 71 -6.54 -6.28 9.97
CA ILE A 71 -5.15 -6.77 10.12
C ILE A 71 -5.10 -7.88 11.17
N ILE A 72 -5.75 -7.68 12.33
CA ILE A 72 -5.79 -8.69 13.40
C ILE A 72 -6.49 -9.96 12.91
N LYS A 73 -7.64 -9.82 12.25
CA LYS A 73 -8.36 -10.94 11.65
C LYS A 73 -7.49 -11.70 10.65
N GLY A 74 -6.80 -10.99 9.75
CA GLY A 74 -5.90 -11.60 8.77
C GLY A 74 -4.79 -12.42 9.42
N GLY A 75 -4.19 -11.91 10.50
CA GLY A 75 -3.18 -12.60 11.29
C GLY A 75 -3.70 -13.85 12.00
N VAL A 76 -4.87 -13.76 12.65
CA VAL A 76 -5.51 -14.88 13.35
C VAL A 76 -5.93 -15.98 12.37
N LEU A 77 -6.48 -15.61 11.21
CA LEU A 77 -6.89 -16.53 10.15
C LEU A 77 -5.70 -17.11 9.38
N ARG A 78 -4.46 -16.68 9.67
CA ARG A 78 -3.23 -17.10 8.97
C ARG A 78 -3.31 -16.87 7.46
N GLN A 79 -3.98 -15.79 7.04
CA GLN A 79 -4.09 -15.43 5.63
C GLN A 79 -2.70 -15.07 5.08
N TRP A 80 -2.44 -15.42 3.81
CA TRP A 80 -1.16 -15.10 3.17
C TRP A 80 -1.06 -13.59 2.87
N GLU A 81 -2.15 -13.04 2.34
CA GLU A 81 -2.28 -11.64 2.00
C GLU A 81 -3.63 -11.12 2.46
N MET A 82 -3.62 -9.95 3.08
CA MET A 82 -4.81 -9.24 3.49
C MET A 82 -4.85 -7.91 2.74
N TYR A 83 -6.00 -7.61 2.15
CA TYR A 83 -6.26 -6.39 1.38
C TYR A 83 -7.30 -5.56 2.09
N TYR A 84 -6.91 -4.40 2.61
CA TYR A 84 -7.88 -3.49 3.21
C TYR A 84 -8.54 -2.62 2.13
N LYS A 85 -9.88 -2.77 2.01
CA LYS A 85 -10.73 -2.26 0.92
C LYS A 85 -10.33 -2.78 -0.47
N TYR A 86 -10.73 -4.02 -0.73
CA TYR A 86 -10.48 -4.83 -1.92
C TYR A 86 -10.58 -4.08 -3.26
N GLU A 87 -11.61 -3.24 -3.43
CA GLU A 87 -11.85 -2.46 -4.67
C GLU A 87 -10.73 -1.47 -4.98
N HIS A 88 -10.18 -0.81 -3.95
CA HIS A 88 -9.17 0.24 -4.12
C HIS A 88 -7.74 -0.29 -4.14
N THR A 89 -7.50 -1.52 -3.66
CA THR A 89 -6.15 -2.12 -3.61
C THR A 89 -5.94 -3.23 -4.61
N ARG A 90 -6.89 -4.17 -4.76
CA ARG A 90 -6.67 -5.38 -5.57
C ARG A 90 -6.91 -5.16 -7.05
N ILE A 91 -7.89 -4.34 -7.43
CA ILE A 91 -8.14 -4.01 -8.85
C ILE A 91 -6.91 -3.33 -9.48
N PRO A 92 -6.28 -2.32 -8.85
CA PRO A 92 -5.05 -1.72 -9.36
C PRO A 92 -3.87 -2.71 -9.46
N LEU A 93 -3.78 -3.69 -8.54
CA LEU A 93 -2.74 -4.71 -8.57
C LEU A 93 -2.94 -5.68 -9.73
N LEU A 94 -4.18 -6.12 -10.00
CA LEU A 94 -4.49 -6.95 -11.17
C LEU A 94 -4.24 -6.18 -12.47
N PHE A 95 -4.61 -4.90 -12.53
CA PHE A 95 -4.30 -4.04 -13.67
C PHE A 95 -2.80 -3.79 -13.88
N ARG A 96 -1.96 -3.93 -12.84
CA ARG A 96 -0.49 -3.84 -12.99
C ARG A 96 0.03 -4.91 -13.93
N ASP A 97 -0.44 -6.14 -13.75
CA ASP A 97 0.08 -7.29 -14.47
C ASP A 97 -0.47 -7.36 -15.90
N TRP A 98 -1.59 -6.68 -16.19
CA TRP A 98 -2.21 -6.65 -17.52
C TRP A 98 -1.97 -5.35 -18.32
N ALA A 99 -1.98 -4.18 -17.68
CA ALA A 99 -1.88 -2.87 -18.33
C ALA A 99 -1.13 -1.83 -17.46
N PRO A 100 0.21 -1.92 -17.34
CA PRO A 100 1.00 -1.06 -16.46
C PRO A 100 0.94 0.43 -16.83
N GLN A 101 0.78 0.75 -18.12
CA GLN A 101 0.66 2.13 -18.58
C GLN A 101 -0.65 2.78 -18.11
N LEU A 102 -1.75 2.02 -18.10
CA LEU A 102 -3.05 2.50 -17.64
C LEU A 102 -3.00 2.82 -16.14
N LEU A 103 -2.42 1.90 -15.35
CA LEU A 103 -2.21 2.10 -13.91
C LEU A 103 -1.36 3.36 -13.63
N SER A 104 -0.31 3.60 -14.43
CA SER A 104 0.53 4.79 -14.26
C SER A 104 -0.22 6.11 -14.50
N SER A 105 -1.17 6.13 -15.43
CA SER A 105 -2.01 7.29 -15.72
C SER A 105 -3.03 7.54 -14.61
N PHE A 106 -3.70 6.48 -14.12
CA PHE A 106 -4.61 6.55 -12.99
C PHE A 106 -3.93 7.03 -11.70
N MET A 107 -2.71 6.58 -11.43
CA MET A 107 -1.96 7.05 -10.26
C MET A 107 -1.60 8.53 -10.34
N ARG A 108 -1.35 9.06 -11.54
CA ARG A 108 -1.10 10.50 -11.75
C ARG A 108 -2.38 11.33 -11.62
N SER A 109 -3.51 10.85 -12.13
CA SER A 109 -4.77 11.60 -12.06
C SER A 109 -5.34 11.72 -10.65
N GLY A 110 -4.99 10.76 -9.77
CA GLY A 110 -5.34 10.79 -8.35
C GLY A 110 -4.54 11.77 -7.48
N LEU A 111 -3.49 12.39 -8.03
CA LEU A 111 -2.69 13.40 -7.33
C LEU A 111 -3.16 14.82 -7.67
N ASN A 112 -3.13 15.70 -6.67
CA ASN A 112 -3.35 17.12 -6.91
C ASN A 112 -2.05 17.83 -7.31
N VAL A 113 -1.80 17.89 -8.62
CA VAL A 113 -0.57 18.47 -9.19
C VAL A 113 -0.40 19.95 -8.86
N GLU A 114 -1.48 20.66 -8.58
CA GLU A 114 -1.46 22.08 -8.19
C GLU A 114 -0.82 22.29 -6.81
N ASN A 115 -1.11 21.41 -5.85
CA ASN A 115 -0.54 21.47 -4.50
C ASN A 115 0.95 21.07 -4.48
N LEU A 116 1.41 20.29 -5.46
CA LEU A 116 2.82 19.95 -5.64
C LEU A 116 3.68 21.13 -6.11
N LYS A 117 3.10 22.09 -6.84
CA LYS A 117 3.80 23.33 -7.22
C LYS A 117 3.97 24.28 -6.04
N GLY A 118 3.01 24.29 -5.10
CA GLY A 118 3.06 25.14 -3.91
C GLY A 118 4.12 24.72 -2.89
N SER A 119 4.33 23.41 -2.68
CA SER A 119 5.33 22.94 -1.69
C SER A 119 6.78 23.16 -2.12
N ASN A 120 7.05 23.19 -3.43
CA ASN A 120 8.38 23.48 -3.97
C ASN A 120 8.80 24.96 -3.79
N HIS A 121 7.86 25.87 -3.57
CA HIS A 121 8.16 27.29 -3.34
C HIS A 121 8.53 27.62 -1.88
N SER A 122 8.33 26.70 -0.94
CA SER A 122 8.71 26.82 0.48
C SER A 122 10.08 26.19 0.80
N LEU A 123 10.77 25.67 -0.22
CA LEU A 123 12.08 25.02 -0.10
C LEU A 123 13.21 25.82 -0.76
N TYR A 124 12.97 27.10 -1.06
CA TYR A 124 13.98 28.12 -1.38
C TYR A 124 13.70 29.39 -0.60
#